data_AF-A0A935HGR4-F1
#
_entry.id   AF-A0A935HGR4-F1
#
_cell.length_a   1.000
_cell.length_b   1.000
_cell.length_c   1.000
_cell.angle_alpha   90.00
_cell.angle_beta   90.00
_cell.angle_gamma   90.00
#
_symmetry.space_group_name_H-M   'P 1'
#
loop_
_entity.id
_entity.type
_entity.pdbx_description
1 polymer ?
#
loop_
_entity_poly.entity_id
_entity_poly.type
_entity_poly.pdbx_seq_one_letter_code
_entity_poly.pdbx_strand_id
1 'polypeptide(L)'
;MKQRFDLLFLALTSLMLGSCSSGKISDNYNPLHRQWMLKQMPGFSYQQLLEASAAINLSDIKHPKGFAGCNNILFKVFTKYGRRIEFGNISSTKMYCADNMNLENSFLKC
;
A
#
# COMPACT_ATOMS: atom_id res chain seq x y z
N MET A 1 -48.19 18.65 33.71
CA MET A 1 -47.27 17.48 33.81
C MET A 1 -46.54 17.16 32.50
N LYS A 2 -47.17 17.24 31.31
CA LYS A 2 -46.52 17.01 30.00
C LYS A 2 -45.22 17.80 29.74
N GLN A 3 -45.21 19.11 29.95
CA GLN A 3 -44.05 19.95 29.62
C GLN A 3 -42.79 19.68 30.47
N ARG A 4 -42.95 19.09 31.65
CA ARG A 4 -41.81 18.69 32.51
C ARG A 4 -41.17 17.39 32.01
N PHE A 5 -41.95 16.55 31.33
CA PHE A 5 -41.50 15.32 30.71
C PHE A 5 -40.80 15.59 29.37
N ASP A 6 -41.30 16.57 28.60
CA ASP A 6 -40.68 16.99 27.32
C ASP A 6 -39.30 17.63 27.52
N LEU A 7 -39.11 18.44 28.57
CA LEU A 7 -37.82 19.02 28.94
C LEU A 7 -36.80 17.96 29.42
N LEU A 8 -37.27 16.90 30.10
CA LEU A 8 -36.43 15.77 30.49
C LEU A 8 -36.01 14.91 29.29
N PHE A 9 -36.88 14.76 28.29
CA PHE A 9 -36.56 14.04 27.05
C PHE A 9 -35.57 14.80 26.16
N LEU A 10 -35.66 16.14 26.12
CA LEU A 10 -34.71 16.98 25.38
C LEU A 10 -33.31 17.03 26.03
N ALA A 11 -33.24 16.90 27.36
CA ALA A 11 -31.97 16.88 28.09
C ALA A 11 -31.22 15.55 27.94
N LEU A 12 -31.94 14.43 27.71
CA LEU A 12 -31.33 13.10 27.60
C LEU A 12 -30.73 12.84 26.21
N THR A 13 -31.23 13.48 25.16
CA THR A 13 -30.76 13.30 23.78
C THR A 13 -29.48 14.08 23.46
N SER A 14 -29.13 15.10 24.24
CA SER A 14 -27.91 15.88 24.03
C SER A 14 -26.62 15.18 24.50
N LEU A 15 -26.73 14.15 25.34
CA LEU A 15 -25.56 13.41 25.87
C LEU A 15 -24.95 12.38 24.90
N MET A 16 -25.57 12.11 23.75
CA MET A 16 -25.16 10.98 22.88
C MET A 16 -24.25 11.37 21.70
N LEU A 17 -23.81 12.64 21.60
CA LEU A 17 -22.95 13.10 20.48
C LEU A 17 -21.45 13.19 20.84
N GLY A 18 -21.04 12.74 22.03
CA GLY A 18 -19.71 13.00 22.59
C GLY A 18 -18.62 11.95 22.39
N SER A 19 -18.83 10.85 21.64
CA SER A 19 -17.86 9.74 21.58
C SER A 19 -17.23 9.50 20.21
N CYS A 20 -16.93 10.58 19.48
CA CYS A 20 -15.98 10.50 18.38
C CYS A 20 -14.55 10.56 18.93
N SER A 21 -14.05 9.44 19.44
CA SER A 21 -12.62 9.29 19.76
C SER A 21 -11.88 9.17 18.42
N SER A 22 -11.20 10.25 18.00
CA SER A 22 -10.20 10.14 16.93
C SER A 22 -9.11 9.17 17.41
N GLY A 23 -9.12 7.95 16.89
CA GLY A 23 -8.06 6.98 17.13
C GLY A 23 -6.73 7.62 16.76
N LYS A 24 -5.85 7.82 17.75
CA LYS A 24 -4.50 8.33 17.50
C LYS A 24 -3.80 7.29 16.62
N ILE A 25 -3.43 7.68 15.41
CA ILE A 25 -2.54 6.89 14.56
C ILE A 25 -1.28 6.67 15.38
N SER A 26 -0.94 5.41 15.68
CA SER A 26 0.21 5.11 16.53
C SER A 26 1.48 5.71 15.93
N ASP A 27 2.39 6.21 16.76
CA ASP A 27 3.68 6.78 16.32
C ASP A 27 4.56 5.81 15.50
N ASN A 28 4.21 4.51 15.49
CA ASN A 28 4.86 3.47 14.66
C ASN A 28 4.17 3.17 13.32
N TYR A 29 3.15 3.94 12.92
CA TYR A 29 2.47 3.72 11.64
C TYR A 29 3.35 4.18 10.47
N ASN A 30 3.96 3.22 9.77
CA ASN A 30 4.60 3.46 8.49
C ASN A 30 3.66 3.00 7.36
N PRO A 31 3.12 3.91 6.53
CA PRO A 31 2.19 3.53 5.46
C PRO A 31 2.82 2.60 4.42
N LEU A 32 4.15 2.55 4.33
CA LEU A 32 4.87 1.70 3.39
C LEU A 32 4.89 0.23 3.80
N HIS A 33 4.61 -0.11 5.06
CA HIS A 33 4.78 -1.46 5.62
C HIS A 33 3.67 -2.43 5.17
N ARG A 34 3.61 -2.68 3.86
CA ARG A 34 2.60 -3.48 3.17
C ARG A 34 3.10 -3.88 1.78
N GLN A 35 2.30 -4.70 1.10
CA GLN A 35 2.49 -4.97 -0.32
C GLN A 35 1.71 -3.97 -1.19
N TRP A 36 2.32 -3.61 -2.31
CA TRP A 36 1.82 -2.67 -3.31
C TRP A 36 1.79 -3.35 -4.67
N MET A 37 0.59 -3.51 -5.23
CA MET A 37 0.40 -4.04 -6.57
C MET A 37 0.37 -2.90 -7.59
N LEU A 38 1.06 -3.07 -8.71
CA LEU A 38 1.10 -2.10 -9.79
C LEU A 38 -0.25 -2.07 -10.51
N LYS A 39 -0.86 -0.89 -10.61
CA LYS A 39 -2.16 -0.73 -11.30
C LYS A 39 -2.02 -0.33 -12.76
N GLN A 40 -0.98 0.43 -13.10
CA GLN A 40 -0.80 0.99 -14.43
C GLN A 40 0.69 1.11 -14.76
N MET A 41 1.05 0.74 -15.99
CA MET A 41 2.38 0.89 -16.56
C MET A 41 2.25 1.05 -18.07
N PRO A 42 2.95 2.00 -18.71
CA PRO A 42 2.92 2.15 -20.16
C PRO A 42 3.25 0.83 -20.88
N GLY A 43 2.47 0.48 -21.89
CA GLY A 43 2.66 -0.74 -22.67
C GLY A 43 2.02 -2.02 -22.11
N PHE A 44 1.42 -1.98 -20.91
CA PHE A 44 0.77 -3.14 -20.30
C PHE A 44 -0.63 -2.79 -19.78
N SER A 45 -1.58 -3.69 -20.02
CA SER A 45 -2.93 -3.59 -19.46
C SER A 45 -2.92 -3.96 -17.97
N TYR A 46 -3.92 -3.48 -17.23
CA TYR A 46 -4.12 -3.88 -15.83
C TYR A 46 -4.21 -5.41 -15.66
N GLN A 47 -4.88 -6.09 -16.60
CA GLN A 47 -5.04 -7.54 -16.58
C GLN A 47 -3.68 -8.26 -16.69
N GLN A 48 -2.81 -7.82 -17.60
CA GLN A 48 -1.45 -8.36 -17.71
C GLN A 48 -0.63 -8.15 -16.44
N LEU A 49 -0.76 -6.98 -15.80
CA LEU A 49 -0.07 -6.70 -14.52
C LEU A 49 -0.58 -7.59 -13.38
N LEU A 50 -1.89 -7.86 -13.36
CA LEU A 50 -2.52 -8.73 -12.37
C LEU A 50 -2.08 -10.19 -12.56
N GLU A 51 -2.12 -10.70 -13.79
CA GLU A 51 -1.70 -12.06 -14.14
C GLU A 51 -0.20 -12.29 -13.85
N ALA A 52 0.63 -11.28 -14.12
CA ALA A 52 2.05 -11.31 -13.79
C ALA A 52 2.35 -11.06 -12.29
N SER A 53 1.33 -10.82 -11.46
CA SER A 53 1.48 -10.47 -10.05
C SER A 53 2.49 -9.33 -9.82
N ALA A 54 2.45 -8.31 -10.69
CA ALA A 54 3.37 -7.19 -10.68
C ALA A 54 3.23 -6.38 -9.39
N ALA A 55 4.16 -6.54 -8.45
CA ALA A 55 4.08 -5.97 -7.12
C ALA A 55 5.45 -5.76 -6.46
N ILE A 56 5.49 -4.85 -5.50
CA ILE A 56 6.54 -4.73 -4.51
C ILE A 56 5.99 -5.02 -3.13
N ASN A 57 6.68 -5.86 -2.37
CA ASN A 57 6.39 -6.15 -0.98
C ASN A 57 7.37 -5.41 -0.07
N LEU A 58 6.83 -4.46 0.69
CA LEU A 58 7.53 -3.63 1.67
C LEU A 58 7.06 -3.91 3.10
N SER A 59 6.35 -5.02 3.33
CA SER A 59 5.94 -5.47 4.67
C SER A 59 7.11 -5.89 5.56
N ASP A 60 8.31 -6.01 4.99
CA ASP A 60 9.58 -5.99 5.71
C ASP A 60 10.56 -5.12 4.90
N ILE A 61 10.79 -3.88 5.37
CA ILE A 61 11.68 -2.93 4.69
C ILE A 61 13.14 -3.40 4.72
N LYS A 62 13.53 -4.30 5.65
CA LYS A 62 14.90 -4.85 5.67
C LYS A 62 15.12 -5.86 4.56
N HIS A 63 14.06 -6.54 4.12
CA HIS A 63 14.11 -7.56 3.07
C HIS A 63 12.98 -7.34 2.06
N PRO A 64 12.98 -6.19 1.35
CA PRO A 64 11.93 -5.90 0.40
C PRO A 64 12.06 -6.84 -0.80
N LYS A 65 10.92 -7.19 -1.39
CA LYS A 65 10.85 -8.12 -2.53
C LYS A 65 10.01 -7.52 -3.64
N GLY A 66 10.37 -7.79 -4.87
CA GLY A 66 9.56 -7.45 -6.04
C GLY A 66 9.32 -8.67 -6.90
N PHE A 67 8.24 -8.63 -7.66
CA PHE A 67 7.93 -9.65 -8.64
C PHE A 67 7.12 -9.03 -9.78
N ALA A 68 7.36 -9.49 -11.00
CA ALA A 68 6.68 -9.03 -12.20
C ALA A 68 6.65 -10.13 -13.28
N GLY A 69 6.25 -11.33 -12.88
CA GLY A 69 5.86 -12.41 -13.79
C GLY A 69 6.84 -13.55 -14.00
N CYS A 70 8.15 -13.38 -13.73
CA CYS A 70 9.13 -14.47 -13.92
C CYS A 70 10.15 -14.59 -12.79
N ASN A 71 10.94 -13.55 -12.54
CA ASN A 71 12.02 -13.58 -11.56
C ASN A 71 11.67 -12.84 -10.27
N ASN A 72 12.32 -13.28 -9.19
CA ASN A 72 12.33 -12.54 -7.94
C ASN A 72 13.25 -11.33 -8.08
N ILE A 73 12.75 -10.17 -7.68
CA ILE A 73 13.48 -8.90 -7.72
C ILE A 73 13.86 -8.53 -6.29
N LEU A 74 15.14 -8.24 -6.10
CA LEU A 74 15.76 -7.83 -4.85
C LEU A 74 16.22 -6.39 -4.99
N PHE A 75 15.95 -5.57 -3.98
CA PHE A 75 16.35 -4.16 -3.97
C PHE A 75 16.51 -3.65 -2.54
N LYS A 76 16.95 -2.41 -2.40
CA LYS A 76 16.97 -1.65 -1.14
C LYS A 76 16.00 -0.49 -1.24
N VAL A 77 15.38 -0.13 -0.12
CA VAL A 77 14.51 1.03 0.00
C VAL A 77 15.20 2.09 0.84
N PHE A 78 15.30 3.29 0.30
CA PHE A 78 15.80 4.46 1.01
C PHE A 78 14.69 5.50 1.10
N THR A 79 14.28 5.84 2.32
CA THR A 79 13.36 6.94 2.58
C THR A 79 14.18 8.19 2.87
N LYS A 80 14.16 9.16 1.94
CA LYS A 80 14.78 10.48 2.18
C LYS A 80 13.78 11.44 2.83
N TYR A 81 14.28 12.51 3.44
CA TYR A 81 13.43 13.59 3.93
C TYR A 81 12.48 14.08 2.83
N GLY A 82 11.18 14.09 3.11
CA GLY A 82 10.13 14.47 2.16
C GLY A 82 9.22 13.30 1.74
N ARG A 83 8.59 13.43 0.57
CA ARG A 83 7.59 12.48 0.02
C ARG A 83 8.15 11.60 -1.10
N ARG A 84 9.43 11.23 -1.02
CA ARG A 84 10.12 10.45 -2.06
C ARG A 84 10.67 9.15 -1.47
N ILE A 85 10.52 8.08 -2.24
CA ILE A 85 11.08 6.76 -1.96
C ILE A 85 12.09 6.50 -3.06
N GLU A 86 13.29 6.08 -2.68
CA GLU A 86 14.32 5.67 -3.63
C GLU A 86 14.54 4.16 -3.52
N PHE A 87 14.61 3.52 -4.67
CA PHE A 87 14.98 2.11 -4.80
C PHE A 87 16.41 2.04 -5.32
N GLY A 88 17.26 1.22 -4.69
CA GLY A 88 18.65 1.04 -5.10
C GLY A 88 19.07 -0.42 -5.05
N ASN A 89 20.24 -0.72 -5.60
CA ASN A 89 20.82 -2.07 -5.66
C ASN A 89 19.81 -3.10 -6.21
N ILE A 90 19.12 -2.75 -7.29
CA ILE A 90 18.12 -3.61 -7.92
C ILE A 90 18.83 -4.77 -8.63
N SER A 91 18.36 -5.99 -8.37
CA SER A 91 18.84 -7.21 -9.02
C SER A 91 17.68 -8.19 -9.18
N SER A 92 17.79 -9.10 -10.13
CA SER A 92 16.81 -10.18 -10.33
C SER A 92 17.51 -11.51 -10.59
N THR A 93 16.80 -12.61 -10.33
CA THR A 93 17.21 -13.91 -10.85
C THR A 93 17.13 -13.93 -12.39
N LYS A 94 17.69 -14.95 -13.04
CA LYS A 94 17.74 -15.06 -14.52
C LYS A 94 17.07 -16.33 -15.04
N MET A 95 15.87 -16.62 -14.57
CA MET A 95 15.00 -17.63 -15.15
C MET A 95 14.36 -17.08 -16.43
N TYR A 96 14.04 -17.98 -17.35
CA TYR A 96 13.34 -17.67 -18.59
C TYR A 96 11.86 -18.05 -18.47
N CYS A 97 10.96 -17.13 -18.81
CA CYS A 97 9.52 -17.37 -18.88
C CYS A 97 8.96 -16.79 -20.18
N ALA A 98 8.47 -17.65 -21.09
CA ALA A 98 8.10 -17.27 -22.46
C ALA A 98 7.25 -15.99 -22.56
N ASP A 99 6.24 -15.86 -21.71
CA ASP A 99 5.23 -14.78 -21.83
C ASP A 99 5.52 -13.54 -20.96
N ASN A 100 6.36 -13.68 -19.93
CA ASN A 100 6.49 -12.65 -18.88
C ASN A 100 7.83 -11.91 -18.88
N MET A 101 8.81 -12.32 -19.69
CA MET A 101 10.13 -11.67 -19.72
C MET A 101 10.05 -10.18 -20.11
N ASN A 102 9.16 -9.82 -21.04
CA ASN A 102 9.03 -8.42 -21.46
C ASN A 102 8.51 -7.53 -20.32
N LEU A 103 7.52 -8.02 -19.58
CA LEU A 103 6.92 -7.29 -18.47
C LEU A 103 7.95 -7.09 -17.35
N GLU A 104 8.66 -8.15 -16.93
CA GLU A 104 9.72 -8.03 -15.93
C GLU A 104 10.81 -7.04 -16.36
N ASN A 105 11.31 -7.15 -17.60
CA ASN A 105 12.33 -6.27 -18.13
C ASN A 105 11.88 -4.80 -18.15
N SER A 106 10.60 -4.55 -18.45
CA SER A 106 10.03 -3.21 -18.41
C SER A 106 9.84 -2.71 -16.98
N PHE A 107 9.48 -3.58 -16.05
CA PHE A 107 9.34 -3.27 -14.63
C PHE A 107 10.68 -2.92 -13.97
N LEU A 108 11.78 -3.50 -14.45
CA LEU A 108 13.14 -3.22 -13.98
C LEU A 108 13.77 -1.96 -14.57
N LYS A 109 13.19 -1.38 -15.63
CA LYS A 109 13.65 -0.12 -16.23
C LYS A 109 13.10 1.04 -15.42
N CYS A 110 13.95 1.69 -14.63
CA CYS A 110 13.70 2.97 -13.98
C CYS A 110 14.23 4.13 -14.82
#